data_AF-A0A7X9DEH4-F1
#
_entry.id   AF-A0A7X9DEH4-F1
#
_cell.length_a   1.000
_cell.length_b   1.000
_cell.length_c   1.000
_cell.angle_alpha   90.00
_cell.angle_beta   90.00
_cell.angle_gamma   90.00
#
_symmetry.space_group_name_H-M   'P 1'
#
loop_
_entity.id
_entity.type
_entity.pdbx_description
1 polymer ?
#
loop_
_entity_poly.entity_id
_entity_poly.type
_entity_poly.pdbx_seq_one_letter_code
_entity_poly.pdbx_strand_id
1 'polypeptide(L)'
;MKIKGSQVAILLVIIIIVIIMLISKSENNNKPSTLTAGDSSKGYGTVLEQMGLISPQQALQDYKQLAIYPPNSRPLSKENIDLLMPNRRYEQPLPIEKGSDIYYLFTADKYRVIGDEPITFVLMVLQGTKPDSDRVPVTITKSIIKKGNTIKTAKYVSELSLIKNNVGDYTADVTCAQVFTSDKKTGTYWAQVEFKAADEVIDAAIPFEYFPENTIPAKFTGNFRDYIKNGSFYIDVEIDVLRKGYYIIDANLFDNELEPVAYTIEKRELQAGRQWVPLLFFGKVLLDKKAKPLFVLRDLRGYRFIEATTPDPEFMDREMMKPYDGEYKTKVGSLQGLSDKEWDDEQKRKRIEFLEKESMGDIGVQ
;
A
#
# COMPACT_ATOMS: atom_id res chain seq x y z
N MET A 1 13.61 23.76 26.79
CA MET A 1 14.79 22.91 27.05
C MET A 1 15.13 22.18 25.75
N LYS A 2 16.29 22.46 25.11
CA LYS A 2 16.62 21.85 23.80
C LYS A 2 17.04 20.39 23.99
N ILE A 3 16.17 19.47 23.64
CA ILE A 3 16.43 18.02 23.67
C ILE A 3 17.27 17.68 22.43
N LYS A 4 18.49 17.15 22.61
CA LYS A 4 19.39 16.74 21.51
C LYS A 4 18.82 15.51 20.81
N GLY A 5 19.00 15.39 19.49
CA GLY A 5 18.41 14.33 18.64
C GLY A 5 18.66 12.88 19.09
N SER A 6 19.73 12.61 19.85
CA SER A 6 19.99 11.29 20.47
C SER A 6 18.94 10.89 21.52
N GLN A 7 18.36 11.86 22.23
CA GLN A 7 17.32 11.60 23.25
C GLN A 7 15.94 11.31 22.61
N VAL A 8 15.71 11.81 21.38
CA VAL A 8 14.48 11.54 20.61
C VAL A 8 14.46 10.10 20.09
N ALA A 9 15.61 9.58 19.65
CA ALA A 9 15.75 8.20 19.19
C ALA A 9 15.53 7.18 20.33
N ILE A 10 16.06 7.46 21.53
CA ILE A 10 15.86 6.60 22.70
C ILE A 10 14.39 6.58 23.13
N LEU A 11 13.72 7.74 23.06
CA LEU A 11 12.29 7.84 23.39
C LEU A 11 11.41 7.03 22.42
N LEU A 12 11.73 7.06 21.12
CA LEU A 12 11.04 6.28 20.09
C LEU A 12 11.21 4.76 20.29
N VAL A 13 12.40 4.30 20.68
CA VAL A 13 12.65 2.88 20.97
C VAL A 13 11.86 2.41 22.19
N ILE A 14 11.79 3.23 23.24
CA ILE A 14 11.01 2.92 24.45
C ILE A 14 9.51 2.86 24.12
N ILE A 15 9.00 3.77 23.30
CA ILE A 15 7.61 3.79 22.84
C ILE A 15 7.27 2.51 22.05
N ILE A 16 8.16 2.07 21.15
CA ILE A 16 7.96 0.83 20.38
C ILE A 16 7.92 -0.40 21.30
N ILE A 17 8.80 -0.48 22.32
CA ILE A 17 8.80 -1.59 23.28
C ILE A 17 7.51 -1.62 24.11
N VAL A 18 7.01 -0.47 24.54
CA VAL A 18 5.75 -0.38 25.30
C VAL A 18 4.55 -0.78 24.43
N ILE A 19 4.52 -0.39 23.16
CA ILE A 19 3.49 -0.82 22.19
C ILE A 19 3.51 -2.34 22.02
N ILE A 20 4.68 -2.95 21.87
CA ILE A 20 4.82 -4.41 21.74
C ILE A 20 4.32 -5.13 23.01
N MET A 21 4.62 -4.60 24.20
CA MET A 21 4.12 -5.14 25.47
C MET A 21 2.59 -5.00 25.64
N LEU A 22 1.99 -3.93 25.14
CA LEU A 22 0.54 -3.72 25.21
C LEU A 22 -0.22 -4.64 24.24
N ILE A 23 0.33 -4.88 23.05
CA ILE A 23 -0.25 -5.82 22.06
C ILE A 23 -0.24 -7.25 22.61
N SER A 24 0.89 -7.67 23.21
CA SER A 24 1.03 -9.02 23.77
C SER A 24 0.20 -9.26 25.03
N LYS A 25 -0.22 -8.21 25.75
CA LYS A 25 -1.15 -8.33 26.89
C LYS A 25 -2.61 -8.47 26.46
N SER A 26 -2.96 -8.05 25.24
CA SER A 26 -4.34 -8.06 24.73
C SER A 26 -4.83 -9.44 24.29
N GLU A 27 -3.95 -10.40 24.01
CA GLU A 27 -4.34 -11.75 23.55
C GLU A 27 -4.93 -12.66 24.64
N ASN A 28 -4.86 -12.27 25.92
CA ASN A 28 -5.22 -13.16 27.03
C ASN A 28 -6.66 -13.04 27.57
N ASN A 29 -7.52 -12.17 27.03
CA ASN A 29 -8.88 -11.99 27.55
C ASN A 29 -9.95 -12.15 26.46
N ASN A 30 -10.31 -13.41 26.18
CA ASN A 30 -11.47 -13.77 25.37
C ASN A 30 -12.78 -13.55 26.15
N LYS A 31 -13.57 -12.55 25.76
CA LYS A 31 -15.05 -12.58 25.82
C LYS A 31 -15.64 -11.78 24.63
N PRO A 32 -16.71 -12.27 23.99
CA PRO A 32 -17.22 -11.69 22.75
C PRO A 32 -18.09 -10.47 23.06
N SER A 33 -17.70 -9.30 22.56
CA SER A 33 -18.53 -8.10 22.54
C SER A 33 -19.15 -7.93 21.15
N THR A 34 -20.48 -7.84 21.11
CA THR A 34 -21.29 -7.45 19.97
C THR A 34 -20.87 -6.07 19.47
N LEU A 35 -20.25 -6.00 18.30
CA LEU A 35 -19.89 -4.74 17.63
C LEU A 35 -21.01 -4.34 16.67
N THR A 36 -21.81 -3.37 17.08
CA THR A 36 -22.64 -2.55 16.20
C THR A 36 -21.76 -1.72 15.28
N ALA A 37 -22.02 -1.78 13.98
CA ALA A 37 -21.35 -0.99 12.95
C ALA A 37 -21.64 0.51 13.16
N GLY A 38 -20.63 1.26 13.61
CA GLY A 38 -20.73 2.71 13.75
C GLY A 38 -19.77 3.33 14.76
N ASP A 39 -18.45 3.05 14.69
CA ASP A 39 -17.46 3.84 15.45
C ASP A 39 -16.03 3.75 14.86
N SER A 40 -15.89 3.90 13.54
CA SER A 40 -14.57 3.89 12.86
C SER A 40 -13.98 5.29 12.65
N SER A 41 -14.38 6.30 13.44
CA SER A 41 -13.83 7.67 13.37
C SER A 41 -12.63 7.93 14.29
N LYS A 42 -12.06 6.90 14.93
CA LYS A 42 -10.88 7.07 15.81
C LYS A 42 -9.61 7.16 14.96
N GLY A 43 -9.42 8.33 14.35
CA GLY A 43 -8.19 8.69 13.65
C GLY A 43 -6.99 8.78 14.61
N TYR A 44 -5.79 8.65 14.05
CA TYR A 44 -4.49 8.63 14.76
C TYR A 44 -4.27 9.72 15.83
N GLY A 45 -4.96 10.87 15.76
CA GLY A 45 -4.91 11.92 16.78
C GLY A 45 -5.40 11.46 18.16
N THR A 46 -6.45 10.63 18.22
CA THR A 46 -7.06 10.25 19.50
C THR A 46 -6.15 9.42 20.39
N VAL A 47 -5.23 8.64 19.81
CA VAL A 47 -4.29 7.80 20.57
C VAL A 47 -3.17 8.64 21.16
N LEU A 48 -2.63 9.61 20.40
CA LEU A 48 -1.57 10.51 20.88
C LEU A 48 -2.09 11.52 21.90
N GLU A 49 -3.33 12.00 21.73
CA GLU A 49 -4.08 12.79 22.71
C GLU A 49 -4.28 12.00 24.01
N GLN A 50 -4.78 10.75 23.93
CA GLN A 50 -4.99 9.87 25.08
C GLN A 50 -3.69 9.48 25.80
N MET A 51 -2.57 9.43 25.07
CA MET A 51 -1.23 9.20 25.62
C MET A 51 -0.55 10.49 26.14
N GLY A 52 -1.21 11.66 26.05
CA GLY A 52 -0.69 12.94 26.51
C GLY A 52 0.51 13.47 25.72
N LEU A 53 0.71 12.98 24.50
CA LEU A 53 1.87 13.30 23.66
C LEU A 53 1.68 14.57 22.82
N ILE A 54 0.44 15.02 22.66
CA ILE A 54 0.07 16.29 22.00
C ILE A 54 -0.99 16.99 22.84
N SER A 55 -0.97 18.33 22.87
CA SER A 55 -2.04 19.09 23.53
C SER A 55 -3.30 19.10 22.66
N PRO A 56 -4.50 19.27 23.24
CA PRO A 56 -5.73 19.44 22.47
C PRO A 56 -5.67 20.58 21.44
N GLN A 57 -4.94 21.66 21.72
CA GLN A 57 -4.71 22.75 20.75
C GLN A 57 -3.86 22.27 19.57
N GLN A 58 -2.81 21.48 19.84
CA GLN A 58 -1.98 20.90 18.80
C GLN A 58 -2.79 19.92 17.94
N ALA A 59 -3.60 19.07 18.56
CA ALA A 59 -4.51 18.16 17.85
C ALA A 59 -5.51 18.89 16.94
N LEU A 60 -6.11 19.98 17.42
CA LEU A 60 -6.99 20.83 16.60
C LEU A 60 -6.25 21.42 15.40
N GLN A 61 -5.05 21.94 15.63
CA GLN A 61 -4.23 22.54 14.57
C GLN A 61 -3.83 21.48 13.53
N ASP A 62 -3.36 20.32 13.97
CA ASP A 62 -2.98 19.20 13.11
C ASP A 62 -4.18 18.72 12.29
N TYR A 63 -5.35 18.57 12.93
CA TYR A 63 -6.57 18.19 12.23
C TYR A 63 -6.97 19.21 11.16
N LYS A 64 -6.93 20.52 11.49
CA LYS A 64 -7.24 21.59 10.53
C LYS A 64 -6.31 21.52 9.32
N GLN A 65 -5.01 21.26 9.51
CA GLN A 65 -4.05 21.09 8.40
C GLN A 65 -4.32 19.82 7.57
N LEU A 66 -4.62 18.69 8.23
CA LEU A 66 -4.90 17.42 7.56
C LEU A 66 -6.23 17.42 6.80
N ALA A 67 -7.18 18.28 7.20
CA ALA A 67 -8.52 18.36 6.64
C ALA A 67 -8.67 19.46 5.56
N ILE A 68 -7.58 20.07 5.09
CA ILE A 68 -7.60 21.04 3.97
C ILE A 68 -8.13 20.37 2.68
N TYR A 69 -7.74 19.13 2.44
CA TYR A 69 -8.10 18.34 1.27
C TYR A 69 -9.01 17.16 1.67
N PRO A 70 -9.89 16.68 0.76
CA PRO A 70 -10.71 15.51 1.07
C PRO A 70 -9.83 14.26 1.28
N PRO A 71 -10.28 13.28 2.09
CA PRO A 71 -9.48 12.09 2.42
C PRO A 71 -9.14 11.23 1.19
N ASN A 72 -9.95 11.33 0.14
CA ASN A 72 -9.87 10.52 -1.06
C ASN A 72 -9.22 11.25 -2.26
N SER A 73 -8.74 12.49 -2.08
CA SER A 73 -8.00 13.23 -3.10
C SER A 73 -7.04 14.20 -2.45
N ARG A 74 -5.75 13.85 -2.43
CA ARG A 74 -4.73 14.57 -1.64
C ARG A 74 -3.46 14.83 -2.44
N PRO A 75 -2.62 15.79 -2.01
CA PRO A 75 -1.34 16.04 -2.63
C PRO A 75 -0.48 14.77 -2.64
N LEU A 76 0.16 14.53 -3.77
CA LEU A 76 1.16 13.48 -3.95
C LEU A 76 2.53 14.15 -4.11
N SER A 77 3.57 13.57 -3.53
CA SER A 77 4.94 14.02 -3.68
C SER A 77 5.89 12.84 -3.84
N LYS A 78 7.16 13.13 -4.16
CA LYS A 78 8.19 12.11 -4.38
C LYS A 78 8.49 11.29 -3.12
N GLU A 79 8.16 11.83 -1.95
CA GLU A 79 8.32 11.17 -0.66
C GLU A 79 7.25 10.10 -0.41
N ASN A 80 6.12 10.12 -1.14
CA ASN A 80 5.06 9.11 -1.04
C ASN A 80 5.40 7.87 -1.87
N ILE A 81 6.53 7.23 -1.54
CA ILE A 81 7.04 6.06 -2.26
C ILE A 81 6.04 4.90 -2.28
N ASP A 82 5.25 4.74 -1.23
CA ASP A 82 4.19 3.72 -1.12
C ASP A 82 3.05 3.92 -2.13
N LEU A 83 2.70 5.17 -2.42
CA LEU A 83 1.68 5.52 -3.41
C LEU A 83 2.22 5.50 -4.83
N LEU A 84 3.50 5.85 -5.01
CA LEU A 84 4.20 5.88 -6.30
C LEU A 84 4.67 4.49 -6.76
N MET A 85 4.95 3.60 -5.82
CA MET A 85 5.38 2.23 -6.06
C MET A 85 4.45 1.27 -5.31
N PRO A 86 3.15 1.22 -5.67
CA PRO A 86 2.23 0.28 -5.06
C PRO A 86 2.71 -1.14 -5.29
N ASN A 87 2.41 -2.06 -4.37
CA ASN A 87 2.73 -3.48 -4.48
C ASN A 87 4.24 -3.84 -4.48
N ARG A 88 5.13 -2.86 -4.34
CA ARG A 88 6.56 -3.06 -4.09
C ARG A 88 6.80 -3.75 -2.75
N ARG A 89 7.92 -4.47 -2.66
CA ARG A 89 8.43 -5.01 -1.40
C ARG A 89 9.48 -4.11 -0.72
N TYR A 90 9.61 -4.25 0.59
CA TYR A 90 10.42 -3.37 1.46
C TYR A 90 11.45 -4.13 2.31
N GLU A 91 11.76 -5.39 1.99
CA GLU A 91 12.79 -6.13 2.72
C GLU A 91 14.13 -5.37 2.71
N GLN A 92 14.84 -5.48 3.82
CA GLN A 92 16.16 -4.89 4.01
C GLN A 92 17.22 -5.99 4.06
N PRO A 93 18.46 -5.73 3.64
CA PRO A 93 19.54 -6.68 3.78
C PRO A 93 19.70 -7.12 5.24
N LEU A 94 19.80 -8.44 5.45
CA LEU A 94 20.02 -9.06 6.76
C LEU A 94 21.44 -9.63 6.82
N PRO A 95 22.16 -9.50 7.95
CA PRO A 95 23.47 -10.10 8.07
C PRO A 95 23.34 -11.63 8.09
N ILE A 96 24.27 -12.36 7.48
CA ILE A 96 24.25 -13.83 7.47
C ILE A 96 24.43 -14.42 8.89
N GLU A 97 25.17 -13.71 9.74
CA GLU A 97 25.30 -13.99 11.17
C GLU A 97 25.50 -12.68 11.94
N LYS A 98 25.34 -12.72 13.27
CA LYS A 98 25.47 -11.51 14.09
C LYS A 98 26.90 -10.97 14.06
N GLY A 99 27.05 -9.74 13.58
CA GLY A 99 28.36 -9.07 13.48
C GLY A 99 29.12 -9.36 12.19
N SER A 100 28.55 -10.14 11.28
CA SER A 100 29.08 -10.30 9.93
C SER A 100 29.00 -8.99 9.15
N ASP A 101 29.99 -8.79 8.28
CA ASP A 101 29.92 -7.79 7.22
C ASP A 101 29.39 -8.39 5.90
N ILE A 102 28.91 -9.64 5.92
CA ILE A 102 28.21 -10.26 4.80
C ILE A 102 26.71 -10.19 5.05
N TYR A 103 25.98 -9.63 4.10
CA TYR A 103 24.54 -9.46 4.14
C TYR A 103 23.88 -10.19 2.97
N TYR A 104 22.65 -10.66 3.18
CA TYR A 104 21.80 -11.18 2.12
C TYR A 104 20.51 -10.38 2.02
N LEU A 105 19.98 -10.28 0.81
CA LEU A 105 18.62 -9.80 0.54
C LEU A 105 17.96 -10.77 -0.42
N PHE A 106 16.94 -11.47 0.08
CA PHE A 106 16.03 -12.26 -0.75
C PHE A 106 14.70 -11.52 -0.86
N THR A 107 14.34 -11.09 -2.07
CA THR A 107 13.18 -10.26 -2.33
C THR A 107 12.60 -10.56 -3.72
N ALA A 108 11.57 -9.82 -4.12
CA ALA A 108 11.01 -9.84 -5.45
C ALA A 108 10.56 -8.43 -5.86
N ASP A 109 10.29 -8.23 -7.15
CA ASP A 109 9.81 -6.95 -7.69
C ASP A 109 8.41 -6.56 -7.17
N LYS A 110 7.58 -7.54 -6.80
CA LYS A 110 6.23 -7.32 -6.24
C LYS A 110 5.79 -8.34 -5.19
N TYR A 111 4.73 -8.00 -4.46
CA TYR A 111 4.08 -8.87 -3.47
C TYR A 111 2.84 -9.59 -4.01
N ARG A 112 2.01 -8.92 -4.84
CA ARG A 112 0.82 -9.49 -5.49
C ARG A 112 1.08 -9.71 -6.98
N VAL A 113 0.69 -10.88 -7.47
CA VAL A 113 0.80 -11.27 -8.87
C VAL A 113 -0.60 -11.53 -9.41
N ILE A 114 -0.97 -10.88 -10.51
CA ILE A 114 -2.33 -10.93 -11.06
C ILE A 114 -2.31 -11.56 -12.45
N GLY A 115 -3.09 -12.61 -12.64
CA GLY A 115 -3.24 -13.29 -13.92
C GLY A 115 -1.90 -13.81 -14.46
N ASP A 116 -1.49 -13.29 -15.60
CA ASP A 116 -0.29 -13.69 -16.34
C ASP A 116 0.96 -12.85 -16.02
N GLU A 117 0.88 -11.93 -15.06
CA GLU A 117 2.02 -11.11 -14.66
C GLU A 117 3.22 -11.97 -14.23
N PRO A 118 4.44 -11.68 -14.71
CA PRO A 118 5.64 -12.27 -14.18
C PRO A 118 5.96 -11.67 -12.81
N ILE A 119 6.58 -12.45 -11.94
CA ILE A 119 7.26 -11.99 -10.73
C ILE A 119 8.74 -12.36 -10.81
N THR A 120 9.61 -11.41 -10.49
CA THR A 120 11.06 -11.59 -10.53
C THR A 120 11.59 -11.68 -9.11
N PHE A 121 12.09 -12.86 -8.74
CA PHE A 121 12.77 -13.08 -7.47
C PHE A 121 14.25 -12.77 -7.61
N VAL A 122 14.84 -12.20 -6.56
CA VAL A 122 16.26 -11.84 -6.51
C VAL A 122 16.84 -12.25 -5.16
N LEU A 123 17.97 -12.97 -5.20
CA LEU A 123 18.87 -13.18 -4.07
C LEU A 123 20.17 -12.43 -4.34
N MET A 124 20.47 -11.46 -3.48
CA MET A 124 21.76 -10.78 -3.41
C MET A 124 22.49 -11.21 -2.14
N VAL A 125 23.79 -11.44 -2.24
CA VAL A 125 24.67 -11.66 -1.08
C VAL A 125 25.89 -10.77 -1.25
N LEU A 126 26.10 -9.85 -0.32
CA LEU A 126 26.95 -8.67 -0.47
C LEU A 126 27.90 -8.50 0.72
N GLN A 127 29.09 -7.98 0.47
CA GLN A 127 30.01 -7.48 1.50
C GLN A 127 29.60 -6.04 1.88
N GLY A 128 28.78 -5.91 2.93
CA GLY A 128 28.10 -4.69 3.34
C GLY A 128 26.65 -4.61 2.85
N THR A 129 25.99 -3.48 3.11
CA THR A 129 24.54 -3.30 2.87
C THR A 129 24.21 -2.50 1.62
N LYS A 130 25.21 -1.96 0.92
CA LYS A 130 24.96 -1.09 -0.23
C LYS A 130 24.78 -1.90 -1.51
N PRO A 131 23.90 -1.49 -2.44
CA PRO A 131 23.71 -2.20 -3.71
C PRO A 131 24.95 -2.32 -4.60
N ASP A 132 25.93 -1.43 -4.42
CA ASP A 132 27.21 -1.40 -5.15
C ASP A 132 28.32 -2.21 -4.46
N SER A 133 28.07 -2.79 -3.29
CA SER A 133 29.01 -3.67 -2.57
C SER A 133 29.43 -4.89 -3.39
N ASP A 134 30.61 -5.45 -3.07
CA ASP A 134 31.11 -6.68 -3.69
C ASP A 134 30.17 -7.86 -3.43
N ARG A 135 29.95 -8.70 -4.46
CA ARG A 135 29.08 -9.87 -4.37
C ARG A 135 29.86 -11.05 -3.80
N VAL A 136 29.26 -11.71 -2.81
CA VAL A 136 29.82 -12.93 -2.20
C VAL A 136 29.28 -14.16 -2.95
N PRO A 137 30.14 -15.04 -3.48
CA PRO A 137 29.71 -16.29 -4.10
C PRO A 137 28.97 -17.19 -3.10
N VAL A 138 27.87 -17.80 -3.54
CA VAL A 138 27.10 -18.74 -2.72
C VAL A 138 26.81 -20.04 -3.46
N THR A 139 26.54 -21.10 -2.69
CA THR A 139 26.01 -22.37 -3.21
C THR A 139 24.57 -22.51 -2.78
N ILE A 140 23.63 -22.46 -3.74
CA ILE A 140 22.21 -22.68 -3.48
C ILE A 140 21.97 -24.19 -3.29
N THR A 141 21.40 -24.57 -2.15
CA THR A 141 21.09 -25.97 -1.80
C THR A 141 19.59 -26.30 -1.95
N LYS A 142 18.73 -25.28 -1.90
CA LYS A 142 17.28 -25.40 -2.07
C LYS A 142 16.74 -24.11 -2.70
N SER A 143 15.89 -24.22 -3.72
CA SER A 143 15.17 -23.06 -4.23
C SER A 143 13.83 -23.48 -4.79
N ILE A 144 12.76 -23.20 -4.05
CA ILE A 144 11.43 -23.77 -4.29
C ILE A 144 10.33 -22.74 -4.04
N ILE A 145 9.17 -23.01 -4.59
CA ILE A 145 7.91 -22.32 -4.28
C ILE A 145 6.99 -23.28 -3.54
N LYS A 146 6.37 -22.79 -2.47
CA LYS A 146 5.34 -23.49 -1.69
C LYS A 146 4.04 -22.70 -1.69
N LYS A 147 2.91 -23.37 -1.48
CA LYS A 147 1.58 -22.75 -1.32
C LYS A 147 1.00 -23.06 0.06
N GLY A 148 0.52 -22.03 0.75
CA GLY A 148 -0.14 -22.12 2.05
C GLY A 148 -0.05 -20.82 2.84
N ASN A 149 -0.94 -20.65 3.83
CA ASN A 149 -1.04 -19.41 4.61
C ASN A 149 0.21 -19.13 5.45
N THR A 150 0.94 -20.18 5.86
CA THR A 150 2.19 -20.05 6.62
C THR A 150 3.26 -20.92 5.98
N ILE A 151 4.52 -20.50 6.06
CA ILE A 151 5.66 -21.28 5.55
C ILE A 151 5.75 -22.68 6.16
N LYS A 152 5.31 -22.85 7.42
CA LYS A 152 5.35 -24.12 8.16
C LYS A 152 4.39 -25.17 7.60
N THR A 153 3.24 -24.74 7.11
CA THR A 153 2.19 -25.61 6.57
C THR A 153 2.13 -25.61 5.05
N ALA A 154 2.88 -24.71 4.40
CA ALA A 154 2.89 -24.58 2.95
C ALA A 154 3.47 -25.83 2.28
N LYS A 155 2.80 -26.29 1.22
CA LYS A 155 3.18 -27.48 0.46
C LYS A 155 3.98 -27.08 -0.76
N TYR A 156 4.94 -27.91 -1.16
CA TYR A 156 5.70 -27.74 -2.39
C TYR A 156 4.78 -27.60 -3.61
N VAL A 157 5.15 -26.69 -4.53
CA VAL A 157 4.45 -26.46 -5.80
C VAL A 157 5.39 -26.60 -6.99
N SER A 158 6.55 -25.95 -6.94
CA SER A 158 7.50 -25.91 -8.06
C SER A 158 8.91 -25.62 -7.56
N GLU A 159 9.91 -25.96 -8.37
CA GLU A 159 11.26 -25.40 -8.26
C GLU A 159 11.23 -23.90 -8.58
N LEU A 160 12.16 -23.16 -7.99
CA LEU A 160 12.48 -21.77 -8.32
C LEU A 160 13.89 -21.75 -8.90
N SER A 161 14.01 -21.60 -10.22
CA SER A 161 15.30 -21.68 -10.91
C SER A 161 16.08 -20.37 -10.81
N LEU A 162 16.68 -20.11 -9.65
CA LEU A 162 17.56 -18.95 -9.43
C LEU A 162 18.86 -19.10 -10.23
N ILE A 163 19.07 -18.23 -11.21
CA ILE A 163 20.24 -18.22 -12.09
C ILE A 163 21.09 -16.99 -11.81
N LYS A 164 22.41 -17.17 -11.70
CA LYS A 164 23.35 -16.07 -11.50
C LYS A 164 23.39 -15.17 -12.74
N ASN A 165 23.16 -13.88 -12.56
CA ASN A 165 23.25 -12.86 -13.60
C ASN A 165 24.69 -12.31 -13.76
N ASN A 166 24.88 -11.38 -14.68
CA ASN A 166 26.19 -10.81 -15.01
C ASN A 166 26.81 -9.96 -13.89
N VAL A 167 26.01 -9.44 -12.95
CA VAL A 167 26.50 -8.66 -11.81
C VAL A 167 26.71 -9.51 -10.55
N GLY A 168 26.36 -10.79 -10.62
CA GLY A 168 26.60 -11.78 -9.58
C GLY A 168 25.41 -12.05 -8.65
N ASP A 169 24.27 -11.41 -8.87
CA ASP A 169 23.02 -11.68 -8.16
C ASP A 169 22.32 -12.91 -8.76
N TYR A 170 21.49 -13.59 -7.99
CA TYR A 170 20.73 -14.75 -8.48
C TYR A 170 19.28 -14.34 -8.70
N THR A 171 18.77 -14.57 -9.91
CA THR A 171 17.44 -14.10 -10.33
C THR A 171 16.59 -15.23 -10.89
N ALA A 172 15.29 -15.17 -10.69
CA ALA A 172 14.33 -16.09 -11.29
C ALA A 172 13.04 -15.35 -11.67
N ASP A 173 12.63 -15.48 -12.93
CA ASP A 173 11.34 -15.00 -13.41
C ASP A 173 10.31 -16.14 -13.38
N VAL A 174 9.14 -15.87 -12.81
CA VAL A 174 8.06 -16.84 -12.68
C VAL A 174 6.79 -16.23 -13.25
N THR A 175 6.25 -16.84 -14.31
CA THR A 175 4.89 -16.57 -14.77
C THR A 175 3.92 -17.49 -14.04
N CYS A 176 3.29 -17.00 -12.98
CA CYS A 176 2.43 -17.79 -12.10
C CYS A 176 1.32 -18.54 -12.86
N ALA A 177 0.71 -17.95 -13.89
CA ALA A 177 -0.29 -18.62 -14.72
C ALA A 177 0.22 -19.88 -15.44
N GLN A 178 1.52 -19.95 -15.75
CA GLN A 178 2.15 -21.09 -16.41
C GLN A 178 2.63 -22.15 -15.43
N VAL A 179 3.04 -21.75 -14.22
CA VAL A 179 3.53 -22.68 -13.19
C VAL A 179 2.38 -23.26 -12.35
N PHE A 180 1.37 -22.44 -12.03
CA PHE A 180 0.26 -22.78 -11.13
C PHE A 180 -1.03 -23.06 -11.92
N THR A 181 -0.96 -23.85 -12.98
CA THR A 181 -2.05 -24.02 -13.97
C THR A 181 -3.35 -24.59 -13.39
N SER A 182 -3.25 -25.40 -12.33
CA SER A 182 -4.39 -25.99 -11.63
C SER A 182 -5.10 -25.04 -10.67
N ASP A 183 -4.49 -23.90 -10.34
CA ASP A 183 -5.00 -23.00 -9.32
C ASP A 183 -6.10 -22.09 -9.86
N LYS A 184 -7.28 -22.21 -9.25
CA LYS A 184 -8.49 -21.46 -9.62
C LYS A 184 -8.94 -20.46 -8.57
N LYS A 185 -8.20 -20.36 -7.47
CA LYS A 185 -8.50 -19.46 -6.34
C LYS A 185 -7.25 -18.68 -5.99
N THR A 186 -7.45 -17.46 -5.52
CA THR A 186 -6.41 -16.65 -4.89
C THR A 186 -5.79 -17.41 -3.73
N GLY A 187 -4.50 -17.25 -3.50
CA GLY A 187 -3.86 -17.80 -2.32
C GLY A 187 -2.46 -17.24 -2.07
N THR A 188 -1.95 -17.59 -0.88
CA THR A 188 -0.60 -17.24 -0.44
C THR A 188 0.41 -18.30 -0.86
N TYR A 189 1.51 -17.85 -1.44
CA TYR A 189 2.66 -18.64 -1.85
C TYR A 189 3.89 -18.13 -1.12
N TRP A 190 4.92 -18.97 -1.08
CA TRP A 190 6.20 -18.69 -0.44
C TRP A 190 7.30 -19.08 -1.41
N ALA A 191 8.12 -18.12 -1.80
CA ALA A 191 9.41 -18.42 -2.39
C ALA A 191 10.38 -18.70 -1.24
N GLN A 192 11.12 -19.80 -1.32
CA GLN A 192 12.09 -20.20 -0.31
C GLN A 192 13.42 -20.53 -0.97
N VAL A 193 14.50 -20.00 -0.41
CA VAL A 193 15.86 -20.30 -0.83
C VAL A 193 16.70 -20.69 0.38
N GLU A 194 17.44 -21.79 0.25
CA GLU A 194 18.52 -22.15 1.16
C GLU A 194 19.83 -22.07 0.40
N PHE A 195 20.83 -21.45 1.02
CA PHE A 195 22.14 -21.29 0.42
C PHE A 195 23.24 -21.30 1.49
N LYS A 196 24.43 -21.74 1.07
CA LYS A 196 25.66 -21.62 1.85
C LYS A 196 26.45 -20.39 1.43
N ALA A 197 26.78 -19.53 2.38
CA ALA A 197 27.64 -18.37 2.22
C ALA A 197 28.67 -18.37 3.35
N ALA A 198 29.96 -18.29 3.02
CA ALA A 198 31.04 -18.60 3.97
C ALA A 198 30.80 -19.98 4.63
N ASP A 199 30.76 -20.05 5.97
CA ASP A 199 30.49 -21.27 6.73
C ASP A 199 29.05 -21.39 7.23
N GLU A 200 28.20 -20.42 6.90
CA GLU A 200 26.80 -20.35 7.34
C GLU A 200 25.84 -20.92 6.29
N VAL A 201 24.78 -21.57 6.78
CA VAL A 201 23.64 -22.02 5.97
C VAL A 201 22.46 -21.15 6.30
N ILE A 202 21.97 -20.41 5.30
CA ILE A 202 20.86 -19.47 5.45
C ILE A 202 19.64 -20.06 4.77
N ASP A 203 18.50 -20.09 5.47
CA ASP A 203 17.19 -20.40 4.93
C ASP A 203 16.33 -19.13 4.97
N ALA A 204 16.02 -18.59 3.79
CA ALA A 204 15.24 -17.37 3.62
C ALA A 204 13.95 -17.69 2.86
N ALA A 205 12.84 -17.08 3.28
CA ALA A 205 11.58 -17.21 2.58
C ALA A 205 10.82 -15.89 2.58
N ILE A 206 10.13 -15.61 1.47
CA ILE A 206 9.25 -14.44 1.33
C ILE A 206 7.86 -14.88 0.84
N PRO A 207 6.77 -14.34 1.43
CA PRO A 207 5.42 -14.63 0.96
C PRO A 207 5.06 -13.76 -0.24
N PHE A 208 4.22 -14.25 -1.14
CA PHE A 208 3.55 -13.47 -2.19
C PHE A 208 2.12 -13.98 -2.41
N GLU A 209 1.24 -13.13 -2.91
CA GLU A 209 -0.14 -13.50 -3.25
C GLU A 209 -0.26 -13.67 -4.76
N TYR A 210 -0.96 -14.72 -5.20
CA TYR A 210 -1.29 -14.91 -6.60
C TYR A 210 -2.81 -14.92 -6.79
N PHE A 211 -3.27 -14.12 -7.76
CA PHE A 211 -4.66 -13.95 -8.17
C PHE A 211 -4.83 -14.51 -9.60
N PRO A 212 -5.28 -15.76 -9.78
CA PRO A 212 -5.47 -16.35 -11.11
C PRO A 212 -6.42 -15.56 -12.01
N GLU A 213 -6.27 -15.67 -13.34
CA GLU A 213 -7.09 -14.92 -14.33
C GLU A 213 -8.61 -15.04 -14.09
N ASN A 214 -9.10 -16.22 -13.69
CA ASN A 214 -10.52 -16.46 -13.41
C ASN A 214 -11.04 -15.77 -12.13
N THR A 215 -10.16 -15.14 -11.35
CA THR A 215 -10.48 -14.36 -10.14
C THR A 215 -10.48 -12.85 -10.40
N ILE A 216 -10.17 -12.40 -11.62
CA ILE A 216 -10.18 -10.97 -11.96
C ILE A 216 -11.64 -10.50 -12.10
N PRO A 217 -12.13 -9.56 -11.29
CA PRO A 217 -13.56 -9.24 -11.21
C PRO A 217 -14.00 -8.17 -12.22
N ALA A 218 -13.06 -7.39 -12.77
CA ALA A 218 -13.30 -6.33 -13.74
C ALA A 218 -12.00 -5.97 -14.48
N LYS A 219 -12.11 -5.28 -15.63
CA LYS A 219 -10.98 -4.82 -16.43
C LYS A 219 -11.12 -3.34 -16.79
N PHE A 220 -10.03 -2.58 -16.74
CA PHE A 220 -10.00 -1.23 -17.30
C PHE A 220 -10.10 -1.31 -18.83
N THR A 221 -10.98 -0.53 -19.46
CA THR A 221 -11.17 -0.59 -20.91
C THR A 221 -10.15 0.24 -21.69
N GLY A 222 -9.45 1.15 -21.00
CA GLY A 222 -8.59 2.16 -21.62
C GLY A 222 -9.36 3.37 -22.18
N ASN A 223 -10.68 3.44 -21.96
CA ASN A 223 -11.48 4.61 -22.31
C ASN A 223 -11.51 5.60 -21.14
N PHE A 224 -11.28 6.87 -21.46
CA PHE A 224 -11.17 7.96 -20.52
C PHE A 224 -11.93 9.19 -21.02
N ARG A 225 -12.43 9.99 -20.08
CA ARG A 225 -12.88 11.36 -20.35
C ARG A 225 -12.58 12.23 -19.14
N ASP A 226 -12.23 13.48 -19.38
CA ASP A 226 -11.83 14.41 -18.34
C ASP A 226 -12.57 15.74 -18.44
N TYR A 227 -12.86 16.33 -17.29
CA TYR A 227 -13.63 17.58 -17.19
C TYR A 227 -13.40 18.26 -15.84
N ILE A 228 -13.71 19.56 -15.79
CA ILE A 228 -13.78 20.32 -14.55
C ILE A 228 -15.25 20.43 -14.13
N LYS A 229 -15.53 20.11 -12.87
CA LYS A 229 -16.87 20.23 -12.29
C LYS A 229 -16.75 20.66 -10.83
N ASN A 230 -17.59 21.61 -10.42
CA ASN A 230 -17.66 22.09 -9.04
C ASN A 230 -16.30 22.47 -8.44
N GLY A 231 -15.45 23.16 -9.22
CA GLY A 231 -14.15 23.59 -8.73
C GLY A 231 -13.07 22.51 -8.68
N SER A 232 -13.34 21.28 -9.15
CA SER A 232 -12.38 20.18 -9.13
C SER A 232 -12.23 19.52 -10.49
N PHE A 233 -11.11 18.83 -10.67
CA PHE A 233 -10.80 18.09 -11.88
C PHE A 233 -11.22 16.63 -11.73
N TYR A 234 -11.85 16.08 -12.77
CA TYR A 234 -12.28 14.69 -12.81
C TYR A 234 -11.70 14.00 -14.03
N ILE A 235 -11.28 12.75 -13.84
CA ILE A 235 -11.01 11.82 -14.93
C ILE A 235 -11.95 10.62 -14.71
N ASP A 236 -12.95 10.48 -15.57
CA ASP A 236 -13.76 9.27 -15.56
C ASP A 236 -13.00 8.17 -16.29
N VAL A 237 -12.88 7.01 -15.63
CA VAL A 237 -12.33 5.78 -16.18
C VAL A 237 -13.47 4.80 -16.47
N GLU A 238 -13.51 4.21 -17.66
CA GLU A 238 -14.47 3.16 -17.97
C GLU A 238 -13.91 1.79 -17.55
N ILE A 239 -14.74 1.04 -16.85
CA ILE A 239 -14.43 -0.28 -16.33
C ILE A 239 -15.47 -1.27 -16.87
N ASP A 240 -15.00 -2.40 -17.42
CA ASP A 240 -15.84 -3.54 -17.77
C ASP A 240 -15.93 -4.50 -16.59
N VAL A 241 -17.08 -4.49 -15.92
CA VAL A 241 -17.29 -5.18 -14.64
C VAL A 241 -17.91 -6.54 -14.88
N LEU A 242 -17.18 -7.61 -14.52
CA LEU A 242 -17.69 -8.98 -14.62
C LEU A 242 -18.54 -9.34 -13.41
N ARG A 243 -18.14 -8.87 -12.21
CA ARG A 243 -18.81 -9.19 -10.95
C ARG A 243 -19.20 -7.92 -10.20
N LYS A 244 -20.50 -7.77 -9.94
CA LYS A 244 -21.01 -6.63 -9.17
C LYS A 244 -20.43 -6.56 -7.76
N GLY A 245 -20.33 -5.38 -7.18
CA GLY A 245 -19.94 -5.18 -5.78
C GLY A 245 -19.24 -3.84 -5.55
N TYR A 246 -18.64 -3.69 -4.37
CA TYR A 246 -17.85 -2.52 -4.02
C TYR A 246 -16.44 -2.61 -4.59
N TYR A 247 -16.08 -1.64 -5.42
CA TYR A 247 -14.75 -1.47 -5.97
C TYR A 247 -14.05 -0.30 -5.31
N ILE A 248 -12.74 -0.46 -5.15
CA ILE A 248 -11.82 0.61 -4.80
C ILE A 248 -10.89 0.78 -5.99
N ILE A 249 -10.93 1.97 -6.59
CA ILE A 249 -10.13 2.35 -7.75
C ILE A 249 -9.25 3.51 -7.34
N ASP A 250 -7.95 3.40 -7.56
CA ASP A 250 -7.01 4.45 -7.20
C ASP A 250 -6.00 4.70 -8.30
N ALA A 251 -5.50 5.93 -8.34
CA ALA A 251 -4.58 6.39 -9.38
C ALA A 251 -3.80 7.62 -8.93
N ASN A 252 -2.72 7.89 -9.64
CA ASN A 252 -1.83 9.02 -9.43
C ASN A 252 -1.92 10.00 -10.60
N LEU A 253 -1.93 11.29 -10.30
CA LEU A 253 -1.89 12.38 -11.27
C LEU A 253 -0.53 13.06 -11.24
N PHE A 254 0.04 13.19 -12.42
CA PHE A 254 1.29 13.89 -12.68
C PHE A 254 1.02 15.09 -13.57
N ASP A 255 1.89 16.10 -13.50
CA ASP A 255 1.84 17.25 -14.40
C ASP A 255 2.61 16.99 -15.70
N ASN A 256 2.70 18.00 -16.57
CA ASN A 256 3.38 17.89 -17.87
C ASN A 256 4.90 17.65 -17.75
N GLU A 257 5.50 17.91 -16.58
CA GLU A 257 6.91 17.63 -16.29
C GLU A 257 7.09 16.27 -15.62
N LEU A 258 6.01 15.50 -15.47
CA LEU A 258 5.94 14.24 -14.74
C LEU A 258 6.25 14.40 -13.24
N GLU A 259 5.99 15.58 -12.68
CA GLU A 259 6.05 15.78 -11.23
C GLU A 259 4.75 15.26 -10.58
N PRO A 260 4.82 14.50 -9.46
CA PRO A 260 3.63 14.04 -8.76
C PRO A 260 2.80 15.22 -8.22
N VAL A 261 1.50 15.21 -8.50
CA VAL A 261 0.58 16.29 -8.11
C VAL A 261 -0.37 15.83 -7.02
N ALA A 262 -1.14 14.78 -7.32
CA ALA A 262 -2.22 14.30 -6.47
C ALA A 262 -2.41 12.80 -6.64
N TYR A 263 -2.93 12.14 -5.60
CA TYR A 263 -3.48 10.80 -5.71
C TYR A 263 -4.98 10.83 -5.42
N THR A 264 -5.70 9.84 -5.91
CA THR A 264 -7.14 9.69 -5.71
C THR A 264 -7.50 8.25 -5.37
N ILE A 265 -8.55 8.07 -4.57
CA ILE A 265 -9.12 6.76 -4.24
C ILE A 265 -10.64 6.87 -4.32
N GLU A 266 -11.26 6.23 -5.30
CA GLU A 266 -12.72 6.19 -5.45
C GLU A 266 -13.24 4.84 -4.97
N LYS A 267 -14.14 4.86 -3.98
CA LYS A 267 -14.91 3.68 -3.56
C LYS A 267 -16.31 3.78 -4.15
N ARG A 268 -16.73 2.76 -4.91
CA ARG A 268 -18.02 2.76 -5.59
C ARG A 268 -18.62 1.37 -5.70
N GLU A 269 -19.93 1.27 -5.52
CA GLU A 269 -20.65 0.05 -5.90
C GLU A 269 -20.86 0.05 -7.42
N LEU A 270 -20.39 -1.01 -8.09
CA LEU A 270 -20.53 -1.18 -9.53
C LEU A 270 -21.43 -2.36 -9.86
N GLN A 271 -22.25 -2.19 -10.89
CA GLN A 271 -23.03 -3.27 -11.50
C GLN A 271 -22.22 -3.93 -12.62
N ALA A 272 -22.62 -5.14 -13.02
CA ALA A 272 -22.00 -5.84 -14.15
C ALA A 272 -22.20 -5.07 -15.47
N GLY A 273 -21.21 -5.17 -16.36
CA GLY A 273 -21.13 -4.44 -17.62
C GLY A 273 -20.24 -3.19 -17.52
N ARG A 274 -20.25 -2.37 -18.58
CA ARG A 274 -19.43 -1.15 -18.65
C ARG A 274 -19.98 -0.06 -17.74
N GLN A 275 -19.12 0.51 -16.91
CA GLN A 275 -19.44 1.55 -15.94
C GLN A 275 -18.37 2.64 -15.95
N TRP A 276 -18.79 3.90 -15.79
CA TRP A 276 -17.87 5.03 -15.62
C TRP A 276 -17.62 5.30 -14.13
N VAL A 277 -16.34 5.39 -13.75
CA VAL A 277 -15.91 5.73 -12.40
C VAL A 277 -15.19 7.08 -12.42
N PRO A 278 -15.75 8.14 -11.82
CA PRO A 278 -15.16 9.47 -11.76
C PRO A 278 -14.06 9.50 -10.69
N LEU A 279 -12.82 9.68 -11.11
CA LEU A 279 -11.69 9.88 -10.21
C LEU A 279 -11.54 11.37 -9.91
N LEU A 280 -11.68 11.75 -8.63
CA LEU A 280 -11.60 13.14 -8.16
C LEU A 280 -10.16 13.58 -7.93
N PHE A 281 -9.77 14.68 -8.56
CA PHE A 281 -8.58 15.46 -8.27
C PHE A 281 -9.00 16.85 -7.77
N PHE A 282 -8.95 17.03 -6.44
CA PHE A 282 -9.50 18.19 -5.77
C PHE A 282 -8.80 19.48 -6.22
N GLY A 283 -9.57 20.49 -6.65
CA GLY A 283 -9.01 21.67 -7.31
C GLY A 283 -7.96 22.40 -6.50
N LYS A 284 -8.17 22.53 -5.18
CA LYS A 284 -7.20 23.17 -4.29
C LYS A 284 -5.84 22.47 -4.31
N VAL A 285 -5.80 21.14 -4.41
CA VAL A 285 -4.53 20.38 -4.50
C VAL A 285 -3.73 20.84 -5.73
N LEU A 286 -4.40 20.94 -6.88
CA LEU A 286 -3.77 21.31 -8.14
C LEU A 286 -3.27 22.76 -8.11
N LEU A 287 -4.02 23.67 -7.49
CA LEU A 287 -3.66 25.07 -7.32
C LEU A 287 -2.49 25.24 -6.32
N ASP A 288 -2.56 24.61 -5.15
CA ASP A 288 -1.52 24.70 -4.12
C ASP A 288 -0.19 24.09 -4.60
N LYS A 289 -0.25 23.01 -5.39
CA LYS A 289 0.91 22.41 -6.08
C LYS A 289 1.42 23.22 -7.26
N LYS A 290 0.70 24.26 -7.70
CA LYS A 290 0.99 25.04 -8.92
C LYS A 290 1.19 24.12 -10.13
N ALA A 291 0.34 23.10 -10.22
CA ALA A 291 0.51 22.02 -11.16
C ALA A 291 0.40 22.51 -12.62
N LYS A 292 1.23 21.94 -13.51
CA LYS A 292 1.36 22.39 -14.89
C LYS A 292 0.58 21.47 -15.86
N PRO A 293 -0.60 21.88 -16.37
CA PRO A 293 -1.29 21.09 -17.39
C PRO A 293 -0.47 21.02 -18.70
N LEU A 294 -0.67 20.02 -19.57
CA LEU A 294 -1.60 18.89 -19.46
C LEU A 294 -1.17 17.89 -18.38
N PHE A 295 -2.12 17.15 -17.84
CA PHE A 295 -1.85 16.16 -16.81
C PHE A 295 -1.72 14.76 -17.40
N VAL A 296 -1.09 13.87 -16.64
CA VAL A 296 -0.94 12.45 -16.97
C VAL A 296 -1.45 11.61 -15.80
N LEU A 297 -2.47 10.78 -16.06
CA LEU A 297 -2.92 9.75 -15.13
C LEU A 297 -2.04 8.51 -15.27
N ARG A 298 -1.50 8.03 -14.15
CA ARG A 298 -0.69 6.79 -14.07
C ARG A 298 -1.08 5.97 -12.85
N ASP A 299 -0.52 4.76 -12.80
CA ASP A 299 -0.65 3.82 -11.70
C ASP A 299 -2.12 3.48 -11.38
N LEU A 300 -2.98 3.48 -12.42
CA LEU A 300 -4.40 3.18 -12.30
C LEU A 300 -4.58 1.70 -11.97
N ARG A 301 -5.17 1.46 -10.80
CA ARG A 301 -5.31 0.13 -10.21
C ARG A 301 -6.62 0.03 -9.45
N GLY A 302 -7.01 -1.19 -9.11
CA GLY A 302 -8.23 -1.39 -8.35
C GLY A 302 -8.47 -2.83 -7.93
N TYR A 303 -9.45 -3.00 -7.06
CA TYR A 303 -9.90 -4.30 -6.60
C TYR A 303 -11.37 -4.25 -6.18
N ARG A 304 -12.04 -5.40 -6.25
CA ARG A 304 -13.35 -5.58 -5.63
C ARG A 304 -13.15 -5.96 -4.17
N PHE A 305 -13.70 -5.18 -3.25
CA PHE A 305 -13.72 -5.51 -1.83
C PHE A 305 -14.70 -6.66 -1.58
N ILE A 306 -14.24 -7.65 -0.80
CA ILE A 306 -15.07 -8.74 -0.29
C ILE A 306 -15.27 -8.47 1.20
N GLU A 307 -16.53 -8.43 1.62
CA GLU A 307 -16.87 -8.35 3.03
C GLU A 307 -16.79 -9.75 3.66
N ALA A 308 -16.16 -9.84 4.84
CA ALA A 308 -16.07 -11.09 5.57
C ALA A 308 -17.46 -11.47 6.11
N THR A 309 -18.13 -12.42 5.46
CA THR A 309 -19.42 -12.94 5.94
C THR A 309 -19.25 -14.02 7.00
N THR A 310 -18.06 -14.62 7.11
CA THR A 310 -17.70 -15.67 8.08
C THR A 310 -16.21 -15.59 8.41
N PRO A 311 -15.77 -15.95 9.64
CA PRO A 311 -14.35 -16.10 9.95
C PRO A 311 -13.77 -17.27 9.14
N ASP A 312 -13.08 -16.95 8.05
CA ASP A 312 -12.34 -17.92 7.24
C ASP A 312 -10.85 -17.54 7.28
N PRO A 313 -9.95 -18.41 7.79
CA PRO A 313 -8.52 -18.13 7.81
C PRO A 313 -7.88 -18.06 6.41
N GLU A 314 -8.58 -18.51 5.36
CA GLU A 314 -8.20 -18.35 3.95
C GLU A 314 -8.92 -17.15 3.28
N PHE A 315 -9.64 -16.34 4.07
CA PHE A 315 -10.38 -15.20 3.55
C PHE A 315 -9.47 -14.15 2.93
N MET A 316 -9.67 -13.89 1.64
CA MET A 316 -9.12 -12.75 0.94
C MET A 316 -10.19 -11.66 0.89
N ASP A 317 -9.88 -10.50 1.47
CA ASP A 317 -10.76 -9.34 1.52
C ASP A 317 -10.89 -8.60 0.16
N ARG A 318 -10.24 -9.14 -0.88
CA ARG A 318 -10.15 -8.50 -2.18
C ARG A 318 -10.04 -9.47 -3.34
N GLU A 319 -10.60 -9.05 -4.48
CA GLU A 319 -10.35 -9.63 -5.80
C GLU A 319 -9.66 -8.56 -6.65
N MET A 320 -8.41 -8.81 -7.03
CA MET A 320 -7.59 -7.82 -7.70
C MET A 320 -8.01 -7.64 -9.16
N MET A 321 -8.02 -6.40 -9.63
CA MET A 321 -8.01 -6.09 -11.06
C MET A 321 -6.57 -6.00 -11.54
N LYS A 322 -6.30 -6.44 -12.77
CA LYS A 322 -5.01 -6.12 -13.42
C LYS A 322 -4.87 -4.60 -13.52
N PRO A 323 -3.75 -4.00 -13.06
CA PRO A 323 -3.49 -2.58 -13.25
C PRO A 323 -3.57 -2.21 -14.74
N TYR A 324 -3.88 -0.95 -15.01
CA TYR A 324 -3.82 -0.45 -16.38
C TYR A 324 -2.37 -0.08 -16.72
N ASP A 325 -1.77 -0.83 -17.65
CA ASP A 325 -0.36 -0.66 -18.05
C ASP A 325 -0.08 0.63 -18.85
N GLY A 326 -1.14 1.33 -19.27
CA GLY A 326 -1.04 2.57 -20.03
C GLY A 326 -1.05 3.84 -19.16
N GLU A 327 -0.88 4.97 -19.83
CA GLU A 327 -1.11 6.29 -19.25
C GLU A 327 -2.25 7.01 -19.99
N TYR A 328 -2.94 7.92 -19.30
CA TYR A 328 -3.90 8.81 -19.94
C TYR A 328 -3.42 10.26 -19.86
N LYS A 329 -3.17 10.87 -21.02
CA LYS A 329 -2.87 12.31 -21.15
C LYS A 329 -4.19 13.06 -21.27
N THR A 330 -4.39 14.03 -20.39
CA THR A 330 -5.67 14.76 -20.29
C THR A 330 -5.89 15.66 -21.50
N LYS A 331 -7.15 16.00 -21.78
CA LYS A 331 -7.55 17.00 -22.78
C LYS A 331 -7.68 18.39 -22.16
N VAL A 332 -8.05 18.45 -20.87
CA VAL A 332 -8.11 19.68 -20.10
C VAL A 332 -6.69 20.25 -19.93
N GLY A 333 -6.42 21.36 -20.61
CA GLY A 333 -5.13 22.05 -20.68
C GLY A 333 -5.03 23.33 -19.86
N SER A 334 -5.97 23.57 -18.95
CA SER A 334 -5.98 24.79 -18.12
C SER A 334 -6.45 24.50 -16.70
N LEU A 335 -6.02 25.34 -15.76
CA LEU A 335 -6.53 25.34 -14.38
C LEU A 335 -7.82 26.18 -14.22
N GLN A 336 -8.33 26.78 -15.31
CA GLN A 336 -9.51 27.63 -15.26
C GLN A 336 -10.74 26.82 -14.81
N GLY A 337 -11.46 27.33 -13.81
CA GLY A 337 -12.63 26.66 -13.24
C GLY A 337 -12.32 25.76 -12.03
N LEU A 338 -11.04 25.60 -11.65
CA LEU A 338 -10.68 25.02 -10.35
C LEU A 338 -10.91 26.04 -9.22
N SER A 339 -11.22 25.52 -8.03
CA SER A 339 -11.45 26.32 -6.82
C SER A 339 -10.34 26.10 -5.81
N ASP A 340 -9.94 27.18 -5.14
CA ASP A 340 -8.97 27.20 -4.04
C ASP A 340 -9.61 26.93 -2.66
N LYS A 341 -10.92 26.66 -2.63
CA LYS A 341 -11.68 26.39 -1.40
C LYS A 341 -11.18 25.11 -0.74
N GLU A 342 -11.07 25.15 0.58
CA GLU A 342 -10.84 23.93 1.37
C GLU A 342 -12.00 22.96 1.23
N TRP A 343 -11.70 21.68 1.44
CA TRP A 343 -12.72 20.67 1.58
C TRP A 343 -13.63 21.02 2.76
N ASP A 344 -14.94 20.95 2.56
CA ASP A 344 -15.94 21.13 3.60
C ASP A 344 -16.90 19.95 3.58
N ASP A 345 -17.13 19.37 4.76
CA ASP A 345 -18.02 18.25 5.00
C ASP A 345 -18.60 18.35 6.40
N GLU A 346 -19.78 17.79 6.63
CA GLU A 346 -20.42 17.78 7.94
C GLU A 346 -19.55 17.07 9.01
N GLN A 347 -18.91 15.95 8.67
CA GLN A 347 -18.02 15.24 9.60
C GLN A 347 -16.77 16.06 9.91
N LYS A 348 -16.21 16.78 8.91
CA LYS A 348 -15.09 17.69 9.13
C LYS A 348 -15.47 18.76 10.16
N ARG A 349 -16.62 19.42 9.97
CA ARG A 349 -17.11 20.48 10.87
C ARG A 349 -17.36 19.96 12.28
N LYS A 350 -18.05 18.82 12.43
CA LYS A 350 -18.28 18.19 13.74
C LYS A 350 -16.98 17.84 14.46
N ARG A 351 -15.97 17.33 13.74
CA ARG A 351 -14.68 16.99 14.35
C ARG A 351 -13.89 18.23 14.78
N ILE A 352 -13.94 19.32 14.00
CA ILE A 352 -13.35 20.61 14.40
C ILE A 352 -14.04 21.13 15.66
N GLU A 353 -15.36 21.16 15.70
CA GLU A 353 -16.13 21.64 16.85
C GLU A 353 -15.81 20.82 18.12
N PHE A 354 -15.72 19.49 17.98
CA PHE A 354 -15.31 18.61 19.08
C PHE A 354 -13.91 18.97 19.60
N LEU A 355 -12.92 19.08 18.71
CA LEU A 355 -11.54 19.41 19.08
C LEU A 355 -11.40 20.83 19.66
N GLU A 356 -12.25 21.77 19.23
CA GLU A 356 -12.31 23.12 19.81
C GLU A 356 -12.79 23.08 21.26
N LYS A 357 -13.86 22.34 21.56
CA LYS A 357 -14.35 22.15 22.94
C LYS A 357 -13.32 21.48 23.84
N GLU A 358 -12.66 20.42 23.35
CA GLU A 358 -11.55 19.77 24.05
C GLU A 358 -10.41 20.75 24.35
N SER A 359 -10.08 21.61 23.39
CA SER A 359 -9.02 22.61 23.53
C SER A 359 -9.34 23.74 24.51
N MET A 360 -10.61 23.96 24.80
CA MET A 360 -11.06 24.95 25.78
C MET A 360 -11.27 24.35 27.18
N GLY A 361 -11.14 23.03 27.32
CA GLY A 361 -11.44 22.33 28.57
C GLY A 361 -12.94 22.24 28.89
N ASP A 362 -13.79 22.46 27.89
CA ASP A 362 -15.26 22.57 28.01
C ASP A 362 -15.99 21.21 27.93
N ILE A 363 -15.25 20.12 28.06
CA ILE A 363 -15.81 18.76 28.08
C ILE A 363 -16.28 18.47 29.50
N GLY A 364 -17.46 19.00 29.82
CA GLY A 364 -18.27 18.44 30.89
C GLY A 364 -18.54 16.98 30.55
N VAL A 365 -17.99 16.07 31.35
CA VAL A 365 -18.41 14.67 31.35
C VAL A 365 -19.92 14.65 31.57
N GLN A 366 -20.68 14.24 30.56
CA GLN A 366 -22.08 13.82 30.70
C GLN A 366 -22.19 12.35 30.31
#